data_AF-A0A1M5VQA4-F1
#
_entry.id   AF-A0A1M5VQA4-F1
#
_cell.length_a   1.000
_cell.length_b   1.000
_cell.length_c   1.000
_cell.angle_alpha   90.00
_cell.angle_beta   90.00
_cell.angle_gamma   90.00
#
_symmetry.space_group_name_H-M   'P 1'
#
loop_
_entity.id
_entity.type
_entity.pdbx_description
1 polymer ?
#
loop_
_entity_poly.entity_id
_entity_poly.type
_entity_poly.pdbx_seq_one_letter_code
_entity_poly.pdbx_strand_id
1 'polypeptide(L)'
;MDVGMRGNWARKLAVTWLVLLSVITPVRADVELDGILVDRTISRFGRDFLYYYGSYWRDLPGTQGFTVTVHETVYPEAGTKLWITVNQDKVYETYFGRRYNNMKERADQAMISTIEHVADVKANIMLGQHDEQW
;
A
#
# COMPACT_ATOMS: atom_id res chain seq x y z
N MET A 1 -26.79 -56.31 40.27
CA MET A 1 -26.65 -56.48 38.81
C MET A 1 -26.79 -55.10 38.21
N ASP A 2 -25.65 -54.51 37.82
CA ASP A 2 -25.51 -53.13 37.39
C ASP A 2 -25.28 -53.09 35.87
N VAL A 3 -26.25 -52.54 35.14
CA VAL A 3 -26.25 -52.43 33.67
C VAL A 3 -26.63 -51.00 33.32
N GLY A 4 -25.67 -50.06 33.42
CA GLY A 4 -25.97 -48.64 33.16
C GLY A 4 -24.80 -47.77 32.69
N MET A 5 -23.62 -48.32 32.39
CA MET A 5 -22.40 -47.50 32.29
C MET A 5 -21.48 -47.78 31.09
N ARG A 6 -22.02 -48.12 29.90
CA ARG A 6 -21.17 -48.41 28.71
C ARG A 6 -21.39 -47.54 27.46
N GLY A 7 -22.34 -46.60 27.43
CA GLY A 7 -22.71 -45.89 26.18
C GLY A 7 -22.20 -44.45 25.98
N ASN A 8 -21.83 -43.73 27.05
CA ASN A 8 -21.60 -42.28 26.97
C ASN A 8 -20.13 -41.87 26.70
N TRP A 9 -19.17 -42.76 26.89
CA TRP A 9 -17.75 -42.44 26.72
C TRP A 9 -17.35 -42.31 25.24
N ALA A 10 -17.89 -43.16 24.37
CA ALA A 10 -17.64 -43.13 22.93
C ALA A 10 -18.20 -41.85 22.26
N ARG A 11 -19.38 -41.39 22.70
CA ARG A 11 -20.00 -40.14 22.22
C ARG A 11 -19.20 -38.91 22.67
N LYS A 12 -18.71 -38.90 23.92
CA LYS A 12 -17.84 -37.84 24.42
C LYS A 12 -16.53 -37.78 23.65
N LEU A 13 -15.87 -38.92 23.41
CA LEU A 13 -14.63 -38.98 22.61
C LEU A 13 -14.83 -38.50 21.16
N ALA A 14 -15.96 -38.85 20.54
CA ALA A 14 -16.28 -38.41 19.18
C ALA A 14 -16.48 -36.89 19.09
N VAL A 15 -17.16 -36.28 20.07
CA VAL A 15 -17.31 -34.81 20.13
C VAL A 15 -15.97 -34.13 20.39
N THR A 16 -15.13 -34.67 21.28
CA THR A 16 -13.78 -34.10 21.53
C THR A 16 -12.89 -34.18 20.29
N TRP A 17 -12.98 -35.27 19.51
CA TRP A 17 -12.28 -35.41 18.22
C TRP A 17 -12.79 -34.42 17.16
N LEU A 18 -14.09 -34.16 17.12
CA LEU A 18 -14.70 -33.20 16.19
C LEU A 18 -14.27 -31.75 16.49
N VAL A 19 -14.17 -31.37 17.76
CA VAL A 19 -13.73 -30.04 18.20
C VAL A 19 -12.22 -29.84 17.97
N LEU A 20 -11.40 -30.90 18.07
CA LEU A 20 -9.98 -30.83 17.75
C LEU A 20 -9.70 -30.69 16.25
N LEU A 21 -10.59 -31.21 15.38
CA LEU A 21 -10.43 -31.12 13.93
C LEU A 21 -10.80 -29.74 13.36
N SER A 22 -11.63 -28.95 14.06
CA SER A 22 -12.06 -27.62 13.57
C SER A 22 -11.02 -26.51 13.76
N VAL A 23 -9.89 -26.78 14.43
CA VAL A 23 -8.86 -25.77 14.73
C VAL A 23 -7.75 -25.71 13.65
N ILE A 24 -7.78 -26.62 12.66
CA ILE A 24 -6.73 -26.71 11.63
C ILE A 24 -7.16 -26.08 10.30
N THR A 25 -8.05 -25.08 10.31
CA THR A 25 -8.23 -24.24 9.13
C THR A 25 -7.03 -23.30 9.06
N PRO A 26 -6.13 -23.41 8.05
CA PRO A 26 -5.11 -22.39 7.87
C PRO A 26 -5.85 -21.07 7.60
N VAL A 27 -5.64 -20.07 8.45
CA VAL A 27 -5.87 -18.69 8.05
C VAL A 27 -5.01 -18.47 6.81
N ARG A 28 -5.64 -18.39 5.62
CA ARG A 28 -4.99 -17.80 4.46
C ARG A 28 -4.83 -16.32 4.80
N ALA A 29 -3.71 -15.98 5.40
CA ALA A 29 -3.17 -14.65 5.25
C ALA A 29 -2.70 -14.59 3.80
N ASP A 30 -3.57 -14.14 2.89
CA ASP A 30 -3.12 -13.74 1.56
C ASP A 30 -2.07 -12.67 1.82
N VAL A 31 -0.81 -12.99 1.47
CA VAL A 31 0.29 -12.03 1.53
C VAL A 31 0.01 -11.03 0.42
N GLU A 32 -0.78 -10.01 0.74
CA GLU A 32 -1.04 -8.90 -0.15
C GLU A 32 0.24 -8.07 -0.22
N LEU A 33 0.79 -7.90 -1.43
CA LEU A 33 1.91 -7.01 -1.62
C LEU A 33 1.41 -5.57 -1.46
N ASP A 34 1.94 -4.87 -0.46
CA ASP A 34 1.74 -3.43 -0.30
C ASP A 34 2.18 -2.68 -1.56
N GLY A 35 1.71 -1.44 -1.71
CA GLY A 35 2.01 -0.61 -2.88
C GLY A 35 3.51 -0.40 -3.11
N ILE A 36 3.92 -0.42 -4.37
CA ILE A 36 5.32 -0.31 -4.76
C ILE A 36 5.73 1.16 -4.84
N LEU A 37 6.87 1.52 -4.26
CA LEU A 37 7.50 2.84 -4.41
C LEU A 37 8.86 2.70 -5.11
N VAL A 38 8.99 3.31 -6.29
CA VAL A 38 10.20 3.31 -7.10
C VAL A 38 10.90 4.67 -6.97
N ASP A 39 12.17 4.64 -6.54
CA ASP A 39 13.05 5.81 -6.45
C ASP A 39 13.82 6.02 -7.76
N ARG A 40 13.59 7.16 -8.42
CA ARG A 40 14.42 7.67 -9.53
C ARG A 40 14.97 9.07 -9.25
N THR A 41 15.22 9.36 -7.98
CA THR A 41 15.84 10.60 -7.51
C THR A 41 17.37 10.47 -7.47
N ILE A 42 18.06 11.60 -7.67
CA ILE A 42 19.53 11.66 -7.76
C ILE A 42 20.13 12.79 -6.92
N SER A 43 19.40 13.88 -6.62
CA SER A 43 19.94 14.98 -5.83
C SER A 43 19.62 14.83 -4.35
N ARG A 44 20.30 15.62 -3.51
CA ARG A 44 19.97 15.74 -2.09
C ARG A 44 18.52 16.21 -1.88
N PHE A 45 18.03 17.14 -2.69
CA PHE A 45 16.64 17.58 -2.59
C PHE A 45 15.66 16.44 -2.90
N GLY A 46 15.94 15.65 -3.94
CA GLY A 46 15.13 14.48 -4.27
C GLY A 46 15.13 13.43 -3.15
N ARG A 47 16.30 13.18 -2.53
CA ARG A 47 16.42 12.23 -1.40
C ARG A 47 15.72 12.72 -0.14
N ASP A 48 15.83 14.00 0.18
CA ASP A 48 15.14 14.62 1.33
C ASP A 48 13.62 14.59 1.09
N PHE A 49 13.16 14.85 -0.14
CA PHE A 49 11.75 14.71 -0.52
C PHE A 49 11.25 13.29 -0.30
N LEU A 50 11.99 12.32 -0.85
CA LEU A 50 11.63 10.91 -0.83
C LEU A 50 11.62 10.35 0.60
N TYR A 51 12.46 10.86 1.50
CA TYR A 51 12.44 10.47 2.90
C TYR A 51 11.05 10.71 3.53
N TYR A 52 10.50 11.93 3.39
CA TYR A 52 9.17 12.25 3.91
C TYR A 52 8.08 11.52 3.15
N TYR A 53 8.06 11.67 1.82
CA TYR A 53 7.02 11.10 0.96
C TYR A 53 6.94 9.57 1.09
N GLY A 54 8.09 8.89 1.08
CA GLY A 54 8.17 7.43 1.20
C GLY A 54 7.78 6.91 2.57
N SER A 55 7.93 7.71 3.63
CA SER A 55 7.40 7.36 4.96
C SER A 55 5.87 7.33 4.93
N TYR A 56 5.25 8.37 4.36
CA TYR A 56 3.79 8.45 4.21
C TYR A 56 3.23 7.33 3.33
N TRP A 57 3.89 7.01 2.21
CA TRP A 57 3.42 5.95 1.30
C TRP A 57 3.42 4.58 1.96
N ARG A 58 4.47 4.28 2.75
CA ARG A 58 4.59 2.98 3.44
C ARG A 58 3.51 2.80 4.52
N ASP A 59 3.10 3.89 5.14
CA ASP A 59 2.10 3.87 6.21
C ASP A 59 0.66 3.96 5.65
N LEU A 60 0.49 4.20 4.35
CA LEU A 60 -0.82 4.36 3.71
C LEU A 60 -1.47 2.98 3.48
N PRO A 61 -2.63 2.69 4.09
CA PRO A 61 -3.33 1.44 3.86
C PRO A 61 -4.01 1.44 2.48
N GLY A 62 -4.24 0.25 1.93
CA GLY A 62 -4.99 0.14 0.68
C GLY A 62 -4.17 0.59 -0.53
N THR A 63 -2.87 0.33 -0.58
CA THR A 63 -2.01 0.72 -1.70
C THR A 63 -1.74 -0.43 -2.67
N GLN A 64 -2.38 -1.58 -2.47
CA GLN A 64 -2.15 -2.78 -3.27
C GLN A 64 -2.56 -2.56 -4.73
N GLY A 65 -1.72 -3.07 -5.64
CA GLY A 65 -1.89 -2.86 -7.08
C GLY A 65 -1.45 -1.49 -7.60
N PHE A 66 -0.99 -0.58 -6.74
CA PHE A 66 -0.46 0.72 -7.15
C PHE A 66 1.07 0.72 -7.16
N THR A 67 1.63 1.24 -8.25
CA THR A 67 3.06 1.53 -8.38
C THR A 67 3.27 3.04 -8.45
N VAL A 68 3.89 3.60 -7.43
CA VAL A 68 4.32 4.98 -7.37
C VAL A 68 5.77 5.07 -7.84
N THR A 69 6.07 5.99 -8.75
CA THR A 69 7.45 6.33 -9.11
C THR A 69 7.71 7.80 -8.88
N VAL A 70 8.77 8.11 -8.14
CA VAL A 70 9.24 9.48 -7.93
C VAL A 70 10.42 9.73 -8.87
N HIS A 71 10.23 10.62 -9.83
CA HIS A 71 11.22 10.94 -10.85
C HIS A 71 11.86 12.30 -10.58
N GLU A 72 13.13 12.43 -10.95
CA GLU A 72 13.86 13.67 -10.81
C GLU A 72 14.62 14.04 -12.09
N THR A 73 14.72 15.34 -12.38
CA THR A 73 15.69 15.88 -13.33
C THR A 73 16.37 17.10 -12.72
N VAL A 74 17.70 17.07 -12.67
CA VAL A 74 18.52 18.17 -12.16
C VAL A 74 18.91 19.08 -13.32
N TYR A 75 18.63 20.38 -13.16
CA TYR A 75 19.04 21.45 -14.06
C TYR A 75 20.11 22.30 -13.34
N PRO A 76 21.39 22.20 -13.72
CA PRO A 76 22.50 22.83 -12.99
C PRO A 76 22.30 24.33 -12.67
N GLU A 77 21.63 25.06 -13.56
CA GLU A 77 21.40 26.51 -13.42
C GLU A 77 20.05 26.88 -12.78
N ALA A 78 19.06 25.98 -12.81
CA ALA A 78 17.68 26.28 -12.43
C ALA A 78 17.18 25.53 -11.19
N GLY A 79 17.90 24.49 -10.74
CA GLY A 79 17.51 23.65 -9.62
C GLY A 79 17.02 22.27 -10.07
N THR A 80 16.06 21.69 -9.35
CA THR A 80 15.56 20.34 -9.61
C THR A 80 14.09 20.36 -9.98
N LYS A 81 13.70 19.58 -10.98
CA LYS A 81 12.30 19.20 -11.23
C LYS A 81 12.04 17.81 -10.67
N LEU A 82 10.94 17.64 -9.95
CA LEU A 82 10.47 16.35 -9.45
C LEU A 82 9.02 16.14 -9.89
N TRP A 83 8.68 14.92 -10.29
CA TRP A 83 7.29 14.54 -10.55
C TRP A 83 7.01 13.13 -10.09
N ILE A 84 5.73 12.85 -9.83
CA ILE A 84 5.27 11.55 -9.33
C ILE A 84 4.30 10.97 -10.34
N THR A 85 4.48 9.68 -10.60
CA THR A 85 3.51 8.89 -11.38
C THR A 85 2.92 7.79 -10.52
N VAL A 86 1.62 7.59 -10.60
CA VAL A 86 0.90 6.41 -10.07
C VAL A 86 0.45 5.58 -11.25
N ASN A 87 0.91 4.34 -11.38
CA ASN A 87 0.59 3.48 -12.53
C ASN A 87 0.80 4.20 -13.88
N GLN A 88 1.90 4.94 -14.01
CA GLN A 88 2.29 5.77 -15.17
C GLN A 88 1.56 7.12 -15.32
N ASP A 89 0.46 7.36 -14.60
CA ASP A 89 -0.24 8.64 -14.63
C ASP A 89 0.44 9.68 -13.75
N LYS A 90 0.75 10.86 -14.30
CA LYS A 90 1.40 11.93 -13.56
C LYS A 90 0.40 12.63 -12.63
N VAL A 91 0.56 12.46 -11.32
CA VAL A 91 -0.34 13.00 -10.29
C VAL A 91 0.18 14.27 -9.61
N TYR A 92 1.49 14.50 -9.67
CA TYR A 92 2.11 15.65 -9.01
C TYR A 92 3.40 16.07 -9.73
N GLU A 93 3.70 17.37 -9.71
CA GLU A 93 4.93 17.95 -10.23
C GLU A 93 5.35 19.17 -9.39
N THR A 94 6.66 19.32 -9.14
CA THR A 94 7.21 20.47 -8.42
C THR A 94 8.62 20.81 -8.87
N TYR A 95 9.07 22.02 -8.49
CA TYR A 95 10.38 22.55 -8.79
C TYR A 95 11.06 23.04 -7.50
N PHE A 96 12.29 22.62 -7.28
CA PHE A 96 13.13 23.05 -6.17
C PHE A 96 14.20 24.01 -6.69
N GLY A 97 14.06 25.29 -6.37
CA GLY A 97 15.08 26.30 -6.64
C GLY A 97 16.23 26.26 -5.62
N ARG A 98 17.18 27.20 -5.74
CA ARG A 98 18.38 27.28 -4.89
C ARG A 98 18.13 27.70 -3.43
N ARG A 99 16.92 28.17 -3.11
CA ARG A 99 16.53 28.58 -1.75
C ARG A 99 16.04 27.37 -0.96
N TYR A 100 16.08 27.49 0.37
CA TYR A 100 15.51 26.47 1.25
C TYR A 100 14.03 26.27 0.90
N ASN A 101 13.68 25.06 0.48
CA ASN A 101 12.31 24.64 0.24
C ASN A 101 11.88 23.80 1.43
N ASN A 102 10.68 24.05 1.97
CA ASN A 102 10.12 23.22 3.02
C ASN A 102 9.78 21.84 2.45
N MET A 103 10.73 20.91 2.58
CA MET A 103 10.66 19.62 1.91
C MET A 103 9.48 18.77 2.39
N LYS A 104 9.23 18.82 3.71
CA LYS A 104 8.10 18.13 4.32
C LYS A 104 6.79 18.62 3.72
N GLU A 105 6.60 19.93 3.62
CA GLU A 105 5.36 20.50 3.07
C GLU A 105 5.14 20.11 1.60
N ARG A 106 6.21 20.04 0.80
CA ARG A 106 6.13 19.54 -0.58
C ARG A 106 5.75 18.06 -0.64
N ALA A 107 6.30 17.25 0.26
CA ALA A 107 5.94 15.84 0.38
C ALA A 107 4.49 15.66 0.86
N ASP A 108 4.02 16.49 1.78
CA ASP A 108 2.63 16.50 2.26
C ASP A 108 1.67 16.79 1.10
N GLN A 109 1.94 17.84 0.31
CA GLN A 109 1.15 18.20 -0.88
C GLN A 109 1.12 17.07 -1.91
N ALA A 110 2.28 16.48 -2.19
CA ALA A 110 2.39 15.38 -3.13
C ALA A 110 1.62 14.13 -2.68
N MET A 111 1.63 13.84 -1.38
CA MET A 111 0.89 12.71 -0.82
C MET A 111 -0.63 12.94 -0.91
N ILE A 112 -1.10 14.17 -0.67
CA ILE A 112 -2.53 14.51 -0.85
C ILE A 112 -2.97 14.22 -2.29
N SER A 113 -2.24 14.73 -3.29
CA SER A 113 -2.57 14.46 -4.71
C SER A 113 -2.51 12.98 -5.06
N THR A 114 -1.61 12.23 -4.43
CA THR A 114 -1.51 10.76 -4.63
C THR A 114 -2.70 10.03 -4.03
N ILE A 115 -3.13 10.40 -2.82
CA ILE A 115 -4.30 9.80 -2.15
C ILE A 115 -5.57 10.09 -2.94
N GLU A 116 -5.76 11.33 -3.39
CA GLU A 116 -6.90 11.73 -4.22
C GLU A 116 -6.98 10.84 -5.47
N HIS A 117 -5.88 10.74 -6.22
CA HIS A 117 -5.83 9.90 -7.42
C HIS A 117 -6.08 8.41 -7.13
N VAL A 118 -5.47 7.85 -6.08
CA VAL A 118 -5.70 6.45 -5.69
C VAL A 118 -7.14 6.21 -5.29
N ALA A 119 -7.76 7.14 -4.55
CA ALA A 119 -9.16 7.05 -4.15
C ALA A 119 -10.09 7.09 -5.37
N ASP A 120 -9.83 7.97 -6.33
CA ASP A 120 -10.61 8.07 -7.57
C ASP A 120 -10.53 6.79 -8.40
N VAL A 121 -9.32 6.27 -8.62
CA VAL A 121 -9.12 5.01 -9.35
C VAL A 121 -9.85 3.86 -8.65
N LYS A 122 -9.72 3.76 -7.32
CA LYS A 122 -10.43 2.74 -6.53
C LYS A 122 -11.94 2.88 -6.61
N ALA A 123 -12.47 4.10 -6.52
CA ALA A 123 -13.90 4.35 -6.63
C ALA A 123 -14.42 3.89 -8.01
N ASN A 124 -13.71 4.21 -9.08
CA ASN A 124 -14.06 3.79 -10.44
C ASN A 124 -14.05 2.26 -10.60
N ILE A 125 -13.06 1.58 -9.99
CA ILE A 125 -13.01 0.11 -9.93
C ILE A 125 -14.24 -0.44 -9.20
N MET A 126 -14.57 0.10 -8.02
CA MET A 126 -15.70 -0.36 -7.19
C MET A 126 -17.06 -0.12 -7.87
N LEU A 127 -17.20 0.95 -8.64
CA LEU A 127 -18.41 1.27 -9.39
C LEU A 127 -18.56 0.47 -10.69
N GLY A 128 -17.59 -0.40 -11.01
CA GLY A 128 -17.64 -1.28 -12.19
C GLY A 128 -17.40 -0.55 -13.51
N GLN A 129 -16.74 0.60 -13.50
CA GLN A 129 -16.46 1.42 -14.69
C GLN A 129 -15.10 1.09 -15.35
N HIS A 130 -14.53 -0.08 -15.06
CA HIS A 130 -13.19 -0.43 -15.54
C HIS A 130 -13.24 -1.00 -16.96
N ASP A 131 -13.26 -0.11 -17.95
CA ASP A 131 -12.88 -0.46 -19.32
C ASP A 131 -11.34 -0.45 -19.43
N GLU A 132 -10.78 -1.59 -19.82
CA GLU A 132 -9.36 -1.90 -19.93
C GLU A 132 -8.55 -0.83 -20.68
N GLN A 133 -7.55 -0.22 -20.04
CA GLN A 133 -6.36 0.28 -20.72
C GLN A 133 -5.11 -0.02 -19.88
N TRP A 134 -4.13 -0.62 -20.57
CA TRP A 134 -2.94 -1.31 -20.06
C TRP A 134 -1.70 -0.41 -20.14
#